data_AF-A0A6J1VXL3-F1
#
_entry.id   AF-A0A6J1VXL3-F1
#
_cell.length_a   1.000
_cell.length_b   1.000
_cell.length_c   1.000
_cell.angle_alpha   90.00
_cell.angle_beta   90.00
_cell.angle_gamma   90.00
#
_symmetry.space_group_name_H-M   'P 1'
#
loop_
_entity.id
_entity.type
_entity.pdbx_description
1 polymer ?
#
loop_
_entity_poly.entity_id
_entity_poly.type
_entity_poly.pdbx_seq_one_letter_code
_entity_poly.pdbx_strand_id
1 'polypeptide(L)'
;MLLDYAAGLMYQSSTAVSDMRVNSVPIHGFLEDYVFVIQALFDLYEATLNPSWLEWAVQLQHKQDELFWDPKGFAYFSTEAADPSLLFRMKDDQDGAEPSPNSVAVSNLLRAASYTDHEEFVKKAGQILTVFSERLVKIPVVLPEMARATAAFYLTLKQVLCWAG
;
A
#
# COMPACT_ATOMS: atom_id res chain seq x y z
N MET A 1 -17.29 0.54 3.62
CA MET A 1 -16.04 1.25 3.98
C MET A 1 -16.38 2.72 4.13
N LEU A 2 -16.04 3.32 5.27
CA LEU A 2 -16.18 4.74 5.53
C LEU A 2 -14.77 5.35 5.48
N LEU A 3 -14.62 6.43 4.72
CA LEU A 3 -13.37 7.17 4.63
C LEU A 3 -13.53 8.51 5.36
N ASP A 4 -12.69 8.75 6.35
CA ASP A 4 -12.48 10.09 6.87
C ASP A 4 -11.46 10.80 5.98
N TYR A 5 -11.95 11.65 5.07
CA TYR A 5 -11.11 12.39 4.13
C TYR A 5 -10.15 13.36 4.83
N ALA A 6 -10.53 13.90 6.00
CA ALA A 6 -9.71 14.85 6.74
C ALA A 6 -8.58 14.16 7.51
N ALA A 7 -8.86 12.97 8.07
CA ALA A 7 -7.87 12.20 8.83
C ALA A 7 -7.08 11.18 7.99
N GLY A 8 -7.51 10.92 6.75
CA GLY A 8 -6.97 9.83 5.91
C GLY A 8 -7.26 8.44 6.48
N LEU A 9 -8.21 8.33 7.41
CA LEU A 9 -8.53 7.08 8.10
C LEU A 9 -9.60 6.31 7.33
N MET A 10 -9.33 5.04 7.05
CA MET A 10 -10.32 4.11 6.53
C MET A 10 -10.93 3.32 7.67
N TYR A 11 -12.24 3.13 7.61
CA TYR A 11 -12.98 2.31 8.53
C TYR A 11 -13.82 1.28 7.79
N GLN A 12 -13.81 0.04 8.26
CA GLN A 12 -14.78 -0.95 7.85
C GLN A 12 -16.10 -0.74 8.60
N SER A 13 -17.21 -0.85 7.87
CA SER A 13 -18.54 -0.86 8.49
C SER A 13 -18.79 -2.27 9.01
N SER A 14 -18.64 -2.48 10.32
CA SER A 14 -19.10 -3.73 10.93
C SER A 14 -20.52 -3.55 11.45
N THR A 15 -21.43 -4.38 10.98
CA THR A 15 -22.74 -4.58 11.60
C THR A 15 -22.65 -5.81 12.48
N ALA A 16 -22.28 -5.64 13.76
CA ALA A 16 -22.42 -6.71 14.73
C ALA A 16 -23.89 -6.78 15.19
N VAL A 17 -24.61 -7.83 14.79
CA VAL A 17 -25.97 -8.11 15.27
C VAL A 17 -25.86 -8.93 16.55
N SER A 18 -25.76 -8.27 17.70
CA SER A 18 -26.09 -8.87 18.99
C SER A 18 -26.96 -7.90 19.79
N ASP A 19 -28.20 -8.31 20.07
CA ASP A 19 -29.18 -7.66 20.96
C ASP A 19 -29.38 -6.15 20.79
N MET A 20 -30.24 -5.77 19.83
CA MET A 20 -31.02 -4.51 19.73
C MET A 20 -30.37 -3.20 20.27
N ARG A 21 -29.05 -3.05 20.13
CA ARG A 21 -28.32 -1.80 20.23
C ARG A 21 -27.31 -1.76 19.08
N VAL A 22 -27.56 -0.90 18.11
CA VAL A 22 -26.62 -0.63 17.01
C VAL A 22 -25.44 0.14 17.60
N ASN A 23 -24.46 -0.57 18.16
CA ASN A 23 -23.17 0.00 18.48
C ASN A 23 -22.26 -0.19 17.27
N SER A 24 -22.25 0.78 16.37
CA SER A 24 -21.28 0.87 15.28
C SER A 24 -19.94 1.32 15.87
N VAL A 25 -19.15 0.37 16.38
CA VAL A 25 -17.74 0.66 16.68
C VAL A 25 -16.99 0.66 15.34
N PRO A 26 -16.36 1.78 14.94
CA PRO A 26 -15.58 1.82 13.70
C PRO A 26 -14.43 0.80 13.79
N ILE A 27 -14.37 -0.15 12.85
CA ILE A 27 -13.21 -1.03 12.72
C ILE A 27 -12.20 -0.31 11.84
N HIS A 28 -10.97 -0.16 12.30
CA HIS A 28 -9.89 0.45 11.53
C HIS A 28 -9.58 -0.37 10.26
N GLY A 29 -9.28 0.31 9.16
CA GLY A 29 -8.93 -0.33 7.89
C GLY A 29 -7.65 -1.13 7.97
N PHE A 30 -7.53 -2.16 7.14
CA PHE A 30 -6.33 -2.96 7.02
C PHE A 30 -5.39 -2.38 5.97
N LEU A 31 -4.13 -2.82 5.96
CA LEU A 31 -3.15 -2.42 4.92
C LEU A 31 -3.73 -2.57 3.51
N GLU A 32 -4.46 -3.65 3.27
CA GLU A 32 -5.07 -3.95 1.98
C GLU A 32 -6.03 -2.86 1.50
N ASP A 33 -6.87 -2.32 2.41
CA ASP A 33 -7.81 -1.24 2.10
C ASP A 33 -7.05 0.01 1.62
N TYR A 34 -5.94 0.35 2.27
CA TYR A 34 -5.08 1.48 1.90
C TYR A 34 -4.40 1.24 0.55
N VAL A 35 -3.75 0.08 0.40
CA VAL A 35 -2.93 -0.24 -0.77
C VAL A 35 -3.74 -0.20 -2.05
N PHE A 36 -4.94 -0.79 -2.06
CA PHE A 36 -5.77 -0.83 -3.27
C PHE A 36 -6.42 0.51 -3.61
N VAL A 37 -6.81 1.31 -2.60
CA VAL A 37 -7.31 2.68 -2.88
C VAL A 37 -6.19 3.56 -3.40
N ILE A 38 -4.99 3.50 -2.84
CA ILE A 38 -3.83 4.25 -3.36
C ILE A 38 -3.54 3.85 -4.81
N GLN A 39 -3.59 2.55 -5.12
CA GLN A 39 -3.44 2.06 -6.49
C GLN A 39 -4.50 2.67 -7.41
N ALA A 40 -5.78 2.60 -7.02
CA ALA A 40 -6.88 3.16 -7.81
C ALA A 40 -6.76 4.67 -8.02
N LEU A 41 -6.25 5.41 -7.02
CA LEU A 41 -6.02 6.86 -7.13
C LEU A 41 -4.89 7.18 -8.12
N PHE A 42 -3.80 6.41 -8.13
CA PHE A 42 -2.78 6.53 -9.17
C PHE A 42 -3.34 6.20 -10.55
N ASP A 43 -4.17 5.16 -10.67
CA ASP A 43 -4.79 4.79 -11.95
C ASP A 43 -5.74 5.90 -12.46
N LEU A 44 -6.50 6.52 -11.55
CA LEU A 44 -7.36 7.68 -11.87
C LEU A 44 -6.53 8.90 -12.29
N TYR A 45 -5.42 9.16 -11.61
CA TYR A 45 -4.49 10.22 -12.03
C TYR A 45 -3.95 9.94 -13.43
N GLU A 46 -3.48 8.73 -13.73
CA GLU A 46 -2.93 8.37 -15.04
C GLU A 46 -3.98 8.44 -16.16
N ALA A 47 -5.23 8.10 -15.86
CA ALA A 47 -6.33 8.15 -16.82
C ALA A 47 -6.88 9.56 -17.08
N THR A 48 -6.80 10.46 -16.10
CA THR A 48 -7.46 11.79 -16.17
C THR A 48 -6.50 12.98 -16.15
N LEU A 49 -5.26 12.76 -15.72
CA LEU A 49 -4.24 13.76 -15.41
C LEU A 49 -4.69 14.85 -14.43
N ASN A 50 -5.73 14.57 -13.63
CA ASN A 50 -6.19 15.50 -12.61
C ASN A 50 -5.28 15.41 -11.36
N PRO A 51 -4.54 16.48 -11.00
CA PRO A 51 -3.56 16.45 -9.92
C PRO A 51 -4.16 16.17 -8.54
N SER A 52 -5.46 16.42 -8.33
CA SER A 52 -6.10 16.12 -7.04
C SER A 52 -6.06 14.63 -6.69
N TRP A 53 -6.09 13.73 -7.69
CA TRP A 53 -5.96 12.29 -7.45
C TRP A 53 -4.54 11.91 -7.03
N LEU A 54 -3.53 12.53 -7.63
CA LEU A 54 -2.13 12.33 -7.27
C LEU A 54 -1.85 12.83 -5.84
N GLU A 55 -2.30 14.06 -5.52
CA GLU A 55 -2.15 14.63 -4.18
C GLU A 55 -2.77 13.72 -3.12
N TRP A 56 -3.97 13.21 -3.39
CA TRP A 56 -4.65 12.33 -2.47
C TRP A 56 -3.97 10.95 -2.34
N ALA A 57 -3.49 10.37 -3.45
CA ALA A 57 -2.73 9.12 -3.43
C ALA A 57 -1.49 9.24 -2.53
N VAL A 58 -0.75 10.34 -2.64
CA VAL A 58 0.47 10.60 -1.85
C VAL A 58 0.13 10.84 -0.37
N GLN A 59 -0.91 11.61 -0.06
CA GLN A 59 -1.37 11.79 1.31
C GLN A 59 -1.74 10.45 1.97
N LEU A 60 -2.46 9.61 1.22
CA LEU A 60 -2.89 8.31 1.71
C LEU A 60 -1.72 7.33 1.84
N GLN A 61 -0.71 7.41 0.97
CA GLN A 61 0.55 6.66 1.08
C GLN A 61 1.31 7.03 2.37
N HIS A 62 1.39 8.32 2.72
CA HIS A 62 1.97 8.74 3.99
C HIS A 62 1.17 8.21 5.19
N LYS A 63 -0.15 8.13 5.08
CA LYS A 63 -0.97 7.56 6.14
C LYS A 63 -0.76 6.05 6.28
N GLN A 64 -0.66 5.33 5.17
CA GLN A 64 -0.27 3.91 5.17
C GLN A 64 1.09 3.70 5.85
N ASP A 65 2.05 4.57 5.56
CA ASP A 65 3.37 4.56 6.20
C ASP A 65 3.29 4.75 7.72
N GLU A 66 2.50 5.71 8.18
CA GLU A 66 2.31 5.98 9.61
C GLU A 66 1.70 4.78 10.34
N LEU A 67 0.69 4.16 9.73
CA LEU A 67 -0.14 3.14 10.38
C LEU A 67 0.48 1.74 10.37
N PHE A 68 1.13 1.37 9.26
CA PHE A 68 1.47 -0.02 8.98
C PHE A 68 2.97 -0.31 8.85
N TRP A 69 3.82 0.70 8.69
CA TRP A 69 5.24 0.47 8.43
C TRP A 69 5.97 -0.17 9.63
N ASP A 70 6.75 -1.22 9.38
CA ASP A 70 7.66 -1.79 10.37
C ASP A 70 9.07 -1.17 10.25
N PRO A 71 9.49 -0.27 11.17
CA PRO A 71 10.82 0.32 11.09
C PRO A 71 11.95 -0.66 11.40
N LYS A 72 11.68 -1.83 12.00
CA LYS A 72 12.70 -2.81 12.39
C LYS A 72 12.84 -3.94 11.38
N GLY A 73 11.72 -4.55 11.00
CA GLY A 73 11.69 -5.67 10.07
C GLY A 73 11.45 -5.28 8.61
N PHE A 74 11.23 -3.98 8.34
CA PHE A 74 10.81 -3.43 7.04
C PHE A 74 9.50 -4.03 6.49
N ALA A 75 8.95 -3.41 5.46
CA ALA A 75 7.62 -3.74 4.93
C ALA A 75 6.46 -3.44 5.90
N TYR A 76 5.25 -3.62 5.41
CA TYR A 76 4.04 -3.24 6.12
C TYR A 76 3.41 -4.42 6.86
N PHE A 77 2.92 -4.17 8.07
CA PHE A 77 2.00 -5.05 8.78
C PHE A 77 0.61 -4.98 8.16
N SER A 78 -0.14 -6.08 8.23
CA SER A 78 -1.53 -6.14 7.77
C SER A 78 -2.49 -5.26 8.59
N THR A 79 -2.16 -4.97 9.85
CA THR A 79 -3.02 -4.24 10.80
C THR A 79 -2.30 -3.05 11.43
N GLU A 80 -3.07 -2.06 11.91
CA GLU A 80 -2.52 -0.87 12.58
C GLU A 80 -1.77 -1.23 13.86
N ALA A 81 -0.79 -0.39 14.25
CA ALA A 81 -0.01 -0.58 15.47
C ALA A 81 -0.81 -0.38 16.77
N ALA A 82 -1.91 0.36 16.71
CA ALA A 82 -2.68 0.77 17.89
C ALA A 82 -3.84 -0.19 18.24
N ASP A 83 -4.07 -1.25 17.46
CA ASP A 83 -5.15 -2.21 17.73
C ASP A 83 -4.82 -3.08 18.96
N PRO A 84 -5.48 -2.87 20.11
CA PRO A 84 -5.18 -3.59 21.34
C PRO A 84 -5.72 -5.03 21.35
N SER A 85 -6.49 -5.43 20.33
CA SER A 85 -7.11 -6.75 20.25
C SER A 85 -6.19 -7.83 19.66
N LEU A 86 -5.07 -7.44 19.02
CA LEU A 86 -4.18 -8.35 18.31
C LEU A 86 -2.81 -8.46 18.98
N LEU A 87 -2.57 -9.60 19.65
CA LEU A 87 -1.30 -9.91 20.33
C LEU A 87 -0.13 -10.17 19.35
N PHE A 88 -0.42 -10.51 18.09
CA PHE A 88 0.56 -10.73 17.02
C PHE A 88 0.12 -10.04 15.73
N ARG A 89 0.97 -9.19 15.16
CA ARG A 89 0.76 -8.57 13.84
C ARG A 89 1.45 -9.39 12.76
N MET A 90 0.71 -9.75 11.72
CA MET A 90 1.24 -10.52 10.59
C MET A 90 1.62 -9.60 9.43
N LYS A 91 2.69 -9.95 8.72
CA LYS A 91 2.97 -9.41 7.38
C LYS A 91 2.53 -10.50 6.43
N ASP A 92 1.61 -10.18 5.51
CA ASP A 92 1.18 -11.16 4.54
C ASP A 92 2.36 -11.47 3.60
N ASP A 93 2.62 -12.76 3.41
CA ASP A 93 3.90 -13.23 2.89
C ASP A 93 3.80 -14.07 1.60
N GLN A 94 2.58 -14.30 1.10
CA GLN A 94 2.34 -15.00 -0.17
C GLN A 94 1.34 -14.24 -1.04
N ASP A 95 1.60 -14.16 -2.35
CA ASP A 95 0.55 -13.83 -3.30
C ASP A 95 -0.24 -15.12 -3.55
N GLY A 96 -1.56 -15.09 -3.29
CA GLY A 96 -2.48 -16.19 -3.52
C GLY A 96 -3.21 -16.02 -4.86
N ALA A 97 -4.54 -15.97 -4.85
CA ALA A 97 -5.34 -15.47 -5.98
C ALA A 97 -5.30 -13.94 -6.08
N GLU A 98 -4.98 -13.26 -4.97
CA GLU A 98 -4.77 -11.82 -4.87
C GLU A 98 -3.28 -11.54 -4.58
N PRO A 99 -2.72 -10.46 -5.14
CA PRO A 99 -1.36 -10.06 -4.84
C PRO A 99 -1.25 -9.61 -3.39
N SER A 100 -0.17 -9.97 -2.70
CA SER A 100 0.05 -9.54 -1.32
C SER A 100 0.05 -8.01 -1.27
N PRO A 101 -0.55 -7.41 -0.23
CA PRO A 101 -0.59 -5.95 -0.10
C PRO A 101 0.81 -5.32 -0.13
N ASN A 102 1.85 -6.02 0.32
CA ASN A 102 3.23 -5.56 0.22
C ASN A 102 3.75 -5.53 -1.23
N SER A 103 3.36 -6.48 -2.08
CA SER A 103 3.67 -6.49 -3.53
C SER A 103 3.10 -5.25 -4.23
N VAL A 104 1.82 -4.96 -3.98
CA VAL A 104 1.15 -3.80 -4.59
C VAL A 104 1.69 -2.49 -4.00
N ALA A 105 2.02 -2.46 -2.71
CA ALA A 105 2.63 -1.31 -2.06
C ALA A 105 3.98 -0.91 -2.69
N VAL A 106 4.81 -1.88 -3.12
CA VAL A 106 6.06 -1.58 -3.84
C VAL A 106 5.77 -0.82 -5.13
N SER A 107 4.77 -1.24 -5.90
CA SER A 107 4.36 -0.55 -7.14
C SER A 107 3.85 0.86 -6.85
N ASN A 108 3.07 1.04 -5.78
CA ASN A 108 2.57 2.35 -5.38
C ASN A 108 3.69 3.28 -4.92
N LEU A 109 4.66 2.80 -4.15
CA LEU A 109 5.85 3.55 -3.74
C LEU A 109 6.69 3.99 -4.95
N LEU A 110 6.86 3.12 -5.94
CA LEU A 110 7.59 3.47 -7.17
C LEU A 110 6.86 4.53 -8.00
N ARG A 111 5.52 4.45 -8.08
CA ARG A 111 4.70 5.49 -8.72
C ARG A 111 4.77 6.81 -7.96
N ALA A 112 4.62 6.77 -6.64
CA ALA A 112 4.79 7.94 -5.78
C ALA A 112 6.17 8.59 -5.98
N ALA A 113 7.25 7.80 -6.00
CA ALA A 113 8.61 8.29 -6.28
C ALA A 113 8.80 8.84 -7.70
N SER A 114 8.03 8.38 -8.68
CA SER A 114 8.13 8.86 -10.07
C SER A 114 7.40 10.19 -10.26
N TYR A 115 6.32 10.41 -9.50
CA TYR A 115 5.52 11.63 -9.55
C TYR A 115 5.93 12.68 -8.51
N THR A 116 6.81 12.33 -7.57
CA THR A 116 7.27 13.22 -6.49
C THR A 116 8.78 13.10 -6.31
N ASP A 117 9.45 14.16 -5.86
CA ASP A 117 10.89 14.14 -5.58
C ASP A 117 11.25 13.48 -4.22
N HIS A 118 10.44 12.53 -3.74
CA HIS A 118 10.64 11.86 -2.46
C HIS A 118 11.43 10.55 -2.61
N GLU A 119 12.76 10.63 -2.53
CA GLU A 119 13.68 9.47 -2.57
C GLU A 119 13.38 8.40 -1.49
N GLU A 120 12.76 8.82 -0.37
CA GLU A 120 12.30 7.94 0.72
C GLU A 120 11.39 6.80 0.20
N PHE A 121 10.56 7.05 -0.81
CA PHE A 121 9.68 6.03 -1.37
C PHE A 121 10.45 4.95 -2.14
N VAL A 122 11.50 5.34 -2.90
CA VAL A 122 12.40 4.37 -3.57
C VAL A 122 13.12 3.52 -2.53
N LYS A 123 13.60 4.14 -1.44
CA LYS A 123 14.28 3.44 -0.35
C LYS A 123 13.36 2.41 0.30
N LYS A 124 12.11 2.77 0.62
CA LYS A 124 11.12 1.84 1.20
C LYS A 124 10.78 0.71 0.25
N ALA A 125 10.59 1.00 -1.04
CA ALA A 125 10.38 -0.04 -2.06
C ALA A 125 11.53 -1.05 -2.06
N GLY A 126 12.79 -0.58 -2.07
CA GLY A 126 13.97 -1.44 -1.98
C GLY A 126 14.05 -2.26 -0.68
N GLN A 127 13.64 -1.70 0.45
CA GLN A 127 13.58 -2.41 1.73
C GLN A 127 12.54 -3.54 1.70
N ILE A 128 11.35 -3.30 1.13
CA ILE A 128 10.33 -4.35 0.95
C ILE A 128 10.87 -5.45 0.03
N LEU A 129 11.43 -5.08 -1.13
CA LEU A 129 12.03 -6.03 -2.06
C LEU A 129 13.11 -6.90 -1.39
N THR A 130 13.93 -6.31 -0.51
CA THR A 130 14.94 -7.05 0.24
C THR A 130 14.32 -8.10 1.17
N VAL A 131 13.25 -7.74 1.89
CA VAL A 131 12.51 -8.66 2.78
C VAL A 131 11.96 -9.87 2.01
N PHE A 132 11.43 -9.65 0.80
CA PHE A 132 10.80 -10.70 0.01
C PHE A 132 11.75 -11.39 -1.00
N SER A 133 12.99 -10.94 -1.11
CA SER A 133 13.96 -11.39 -2.11
C SER A 133 14.24 -12.89 -2.06
N GLU A 134 14.42 -13.47 -0.87
CA GLU A 134 14.70 -14.90 -0.72
C GLU A 134 13.55 -15.78 -1.24
N ARG A 135 12.31 -15.34 -1.00
CA ARG A 135 11.10 -16.03 -1.45
C ARG A 135 10.91 -15.87 -2.96
N LEU A 136 11.16 -14.67 -3.49
CA LEU A 136 11.11 -14.39 -4.93
C LEU A 136 12.11 -15.25 -5.72
N VAL A 137 13.32 -15.46 -5.20
CA VAL A 137 14.35 -16.30 -5.83
C VAL A 137 13.97 -17.78 -5.78
N LYS A 138 13.40 -18.25 -4.66
CA LYS A 138 13.08 -19.67 -4.47
C LYS A 138 11.78 -20.09 -5.16
N ILE A 139 10.76 -19.23 -5.17
CA ILE A 139 9.42 -19.55 -5.65
C ILE A 139 8.76 -18.32 -6.31
N PRO A 140 9.27 -17.84 -7.47
CA PRO A 140 8.79 -16.62 -8.10
C PRO A 140 7.31 -16.66 -8.52
N VAL A 141 6.75 -17.86 -8.74
CA VAL A 141 5.34 -18.04 -9.13
C VAL A 141 4.36 -17.70 -8.00
N VAL A 142 4.81 -17.65 -6.75
CA VAL A 142 3.98 -17.30 -5.57
C VAL A 142 4.03 -15.79 -5.28
N LEU A 143 4.75 -15.01 -6.09
CA LEU A 143 4.84 -13.55 -5.94
C LEU A 143 4.89 -12.80 -7.30
N PRO A 144 3.94 -13.01 -8.23
CA PRO A 144 3.99 -12.42 -9.56
C PRO A 144 3.97 -10.88 -9.56
N GLU A 145 3.21 -10.24 -8.66
CA GLU A 145 3.20 -8.76 -8.58
C GLU A 145 4.51 -8.24 -8.00
N MET A 146 5.07 -8.91 -6.98
CA MET A 146 6.39 -8.54 -6.47
C MET A 146 7.47 -8.71 -7.55
N ALA A 147 7.39 -9.75 -8.38
CA ALA A 147 8.32 -9.97 -9.49
C ALA A 147 8.25 -8.84 -10.52
N ARG A 148 7.02 -8.41 -10.89
CA ARG A 148 6.79 -7.26 -11.77
C ARG A 148 7.34 -5.98 -11.15
N ALA A 149 7.06 -5.73 -9.87
CA ALA A 149 7.56 -4.56 -9.15
C ALA A 149 9.09 -4.56 -9.02
N THR A 150 9.71 -5.73 -8.81
CA THR A 150 11.16 -5.91 -8.80
C THR A 150 11.76 -5.55 -10.16
N ALA A 151 11.19 -6.06 -11.25
CA ALA A 151 11.63 -5.71 -12.60
C ALA A 151 11.50 -4.20 -12.83
N ALA A 152 10.38 -3.60 -12.43
CA ALA A 152 10.17 -2.16 -12.55
C ALA A 152 11.21 -1.34 -11.78
N PHE A 153 11.53 -1.76 -10.54
CA PHE A 153 12.53 -1.13 -9.68
C PHE A 153 13.92 -1.11 -10.32
N TYR A 154 14.38 -2.24 -10.89
CA TYR A 154 15.73 -2.36 -11.43
C TYR A 154 15.88 -1.95 -12.89
N LEU A 155 14.81 -2.00 -13.70
CA LEU A 155 14.88 -1.76 -15.15
C LEU A 155 14.42 -0.35 -15.58
N THR A 156 13.64 0.37 -14.78
CA THR A 156 12.84 1.51 -15.28
C THR A 156 13.13 2.88 -14.68
N LEU A 157 14.18 3.08 -13.87
CA LEU A 157 14.61 4.44 -13.49
C LEU A 157 15.34 5.17 -14.65
N LYS A 158 14.67 5.24 -15.81
CA LYS A 158 14.90 6.25 -16.86
C LYS A 158 13.53 6.81 -17.25
N GLN A 159 13.16 7.92 -16.63
CA GLN A 159 12.06 8.76 -17.11
C GLN A 159 12.41 9.29 -18.50
N VAL A 160 11.66 8.88 -19.53
CA VAL A 160 11.59 9.63 -20.79
C VAL A 160 10.44 10.62 -20.63
N LEU A 161 10.76 11.84 -20.20
CA LEU A 161 9.83 12.95 -20.19
C LEU A 161 9.60 13.38 -21.65
N CYS A 162 8.61 12.80 -22.32
CA CYS A 162 8.11 13.33 -23.59
C CYS A 162 7.29 14.60 -23.30
N TRP A 163 7.96 15.75 -23.23
CA TRP A 163 7.29 17.04 -23.33
C TRP A 163 6.70 17.15 -24.74
N ALA A 164 5.37 17.15 -24.86
CA ALA A 164 4.69 17.57 -26.08
C ALA A 164 4.75 19.11 -26.13
N GLY A 165 5.14 19.63 -27.29
CA GLY A 165 5.52 21.04 -27.51
C GLY A 165 4.39 22.06 -27.47
#